data_AF-A0A931UE53-F1
#
_entry.id   AF-A0A931UE53-F1
#
_cell.length_a   1.000
_cell.length_b   1.000
_cell.length_c   1.000
_cell.angle_alpha   90.00
_cell.angle_beta   90.00
_cell.angle_gamma   90.00
#
_symmetry.space_group_name_H-M   'P 1'
#
loop_
_entity.id
_entity.type
_entity.pdbx_description
1 polymer ?
#
loop_
_entity_poly.entity_id
_entity_poly.type
_entity_poly.pdbx_seq_one_letter_code
_entity_poly.pdbx_strand_id
1 'polypeptide(L)'
;DGFCIVSSDSDFTRLASRIREAGLIVYGFGEKKTPKAFVGACDKFVYTEILREDEPTGPRGKKTTDLNQDTTLVNLLRNAVEYSAGDDGWAYLGLIGQHIANQAPEFDPRNYGYKKLGDLVRATQLFDVDERRSADSPGISVYVRDKRKKQSTTAV
;
A
#
# COMPACT_ATOMS: atom_id res chain seq x y z
N ASP A 1 -14.83 -15.70 9.26
CA ASP A 1 -14.32 -15.55 10.64
C ASP A 1 -12.87 -15.10 10.63
N GLY A 2 -12.46 -14.33 11.65
CA GLY A 2 -11.11 -13.80 11.76
C GLY A 2 -10.78 -13.37 13.18
N PHE A 3 -9.49 -13.24 13.48
CA PHE A 3 -8.96 -12.86 14.78
C PHE A 3 -8.35 -11.46 14.73
N CYS A 4 -8.52 -10.72 15.81
CA CYS A 4 -7.87 -9.44 16.04
C CYS A 4 -6.86 -9.60 17.18
N ILE A 5 -5.59 -9.28 16.92
CA ILE A 5 -4.53 -9.29 17.92
C ILE A 5 -4.03 -7.84 18.10
N VAL A 6 -4.22 -7.29 19.29
CA VAL A 6 -3.76 -5.94 19.65
C VAL A 6 -2.53 -6.08 20.54
N SER A 7 -1.34 -5.96 19.97
CA SER A 7 -0.06 -6.08 20.66
C SER A 7 1.07 -5.42 19.88
N SER A 8 2.13 -5.00 20.58
CA SER A 8 3.40 -4.62 19.94
C SER A 8 4.54 -5.62 20.25
N ASP A 9 4.21 -6.76 20.87
CA ASP A 9 5.17 -7.78 21.29
C ASP A 9 5.35 -8.87 20.22
N SER A 10 6.59 -9.28 19.97
CA SER A 10 6.91 -10.39 19.06
C SER A 10 6.40 -11.75 19.52
N ASP A 11 6.05 -11.94 20.79
CA ASP A 11 5.60 -13.23 21.34
C ASP A 11 4.35 -13.77 20.64
N PHE A 12 3.51 -12.89 20.08
CA PHE A 12 2.30 -13.25 19.34
C PHE A 12 2.57 -13.71 17.90
N THR A 13 3.81 -13.64 17.41
CA THR A 13 4.17 -14.05 16.03
C THR A 13 3.72 -15.47 15.72
N ARG A 14 4.07 -16.43 16.59
CA ARG A 14 3.70 -17.85 16.37
C ARG A 14 2.20 -18.08 16.45
N LEU A 15 1.51 -17.37 17.36
CA LEU A 15 0.06 -17.46 17.47
C LEU A 15 -0.62 -16.99 16.18
N ALA A 16 -0.22 -15.81 15.68
CA ALA A 16 -0.74 -15.24 14.44
C ALA A 16 -0.51 -16.18 13.25
N SER A 17 0.70 -16.69 13.07
CA SER A 17 1.00 -17.66 12.00
C SER A 17 0.10 -18.89 12.09
N ARG A 18 -0.09 -19.48 13.28
CA ARG A 18 -0.93 -20.67 13.46
C ARG A 18 -2.40 -20.44 13.14
N ILE A 19 -2.95 -19.28 13.51
CA ILE A 19 -4.34 -18.93 13.20
C ILE A 19 -4.52 -18.78 11.68
N ARG A 20 -3.55 -18.18 10.98
CA ARG A 20 -3.56 -18.07 9.51
C ARG A 20 -3.43 -19.42 8.83
N GLU A 21 -2.54 -20.28 9.31
CA GLU A 21 -2.39 -21.65 8.81
C GLU A 21 -3.68 -22.47 8.96
N ALA A 22 -4.50 -22.17 9.98
CA ALA A 22 -5.82 -22.77 10.16
C ALA A 22 -6.90 -22.17 9.22
N GLY A 23 -6.53 -21.25 8.31
CA GLY A 23 -7.42 -20.65 7.32
C GLY A 23 -8.21 -19.44 7.82
N LEU A 24 -7.85 -18.88 8.98
CA LEU A 24 -8.54 -17.72 9.55
C LEU A 24 -7.75 -16.44 9.33
N ILE A 25 -8.45 -15.36 9.00
CA ILE A 25 -7.82 -14.05 8.77
C ILE A 25 -7.32 -13.48 10.09
N VAL A 26 -6.09 -12.97 10.13
CA VAL A 26 -5.51 -12.30 11.29
C VAL A 26 -5.28 -10.81 11.01
N TYR A 27 -5.97 -9.97 11.78
CA TYR A 27 -5.75 -8.54 11.86
C TYR A 27 -4.86 -8.21 13.05
N GLY A 28 -3.67 -7.67 12.79
CA GLY A 28 -2.75 -7.18 13.82
C GLY A 28 -2.90 -5.67 14.05
N PHE A 29 -2.78 -5.24 15.31
CA PHE A 29 -2.75 -3.84 15.69
C PHE A 29 -1.62 -3.60 16.68
N GLY A 30 -0.77 -2.62 16.41
CA GLY A 30 0.33 -2.27 17.31
C GLY A 30 0.96 -0.92 16.98
N GLU A 31 1.99 -0.56 17.72
CA GLU A 31 2.76 0.68 17.47
C GLU A 31 3.75 0.50 16.32
N LYS A 32 4.26 1.59 15.75
CA LYS A 32 5.29 1.55 14.70
C LYS A 32 6.58 0.83 15.10
N LYS A 33 6.86 0.73 16.41
CA LYS A 33 8.01 -0.02 16.94
C LYS A 33 7.80 -1.55 16.94
N THR A 34 6.62 -2.03 16.54
CA THR A 34 6.29 -3.45 16.51
C THR A 34 7.29 -4.22 15.63
N PRO A 35 7.87 -5.33 16.11
CA PRO A 35 8.81 -6.13 15.32
C PRO A 35 8.22 -6.64 14.00
N LYS A 36 9.01 -6.56 12.92
CA LYS A 36 8.62 -7.03 11.57
C LYS A 36 8.12 -8.48 11.54
N ALA A 37 8.65 -9.32 12.43
CA ALA A 37 8.22 -10.70 12.56
C ALA A 37 6.71 -10.82 12.87
N PHE A 38 6.21 -10.04 13.84
CA PHE A 38 4.80 -10.07 14.19
C PHE A 38 3.92 -9.41 13.12
N VAL A 39 4.39 -8.29 12.54
CA VAL A 39 3.72 -7.62 11.42
C VAL A 39 3.50 -8.58 10.24
N GLY A 40 4.56 -9.27 9.80
CA GLY A 40 4.48 -10.23 8.69
C GLY A 40 3.71 -11.51 9.00
N ALA A 41 3.49 -11.81 10.28
CA ALA A 41 2.66 -12.94 10.70
C ALA A 41 1.15 -12.65 10.59
N CYS A 42 0.73 -11.41 10.35
CA CYS A 42 -0.67 -11.03 10.15
C CYS A 42 -1.03 -10.96 8.65
N ASP A 43 -2.32 -11.04 8.30
CA ASP A 43 -2.79 -10.74 6.94
C ASP A 43 -2.90 -9.23 6.69
N LYS A 44 -3.22 -8.48 7.73
CA LYS A 44 -3.19 -7.01 7.72
C LYS A 44 -2.72 -6.51 9.07
N PHE A 45 -1.86 -5.51 9.06
CA PHE A 45 -1.36 -4.86 10.27
C PHE A 45 -1.72 -3.37 10.24
N VAL A 46 -2.31 -2.87 11.32
CA VAL A 46 -2.72 -1.47 11.45
C VAL A 46 -1.93 -0.81 12.57
N TYR A 47 -1.18 0.23 12.21
CA TYR A 47 -0.47 1.03 13.19
C TYR A 47 -1.44 1.91 13.99
N THR A 48 -1.40 1.80 15.31
CA THR A 48 -2.31 2.51 16.23
C THR A 48 -2.19 4.03 16.16
N GLU A 49 -1.07 4.56 15.65
CA GLU A 49 -0.83 5.98 15.46
C GLU A 49 -1.86 6.62 14.52
N ILE A 50 -2.42 5.87 13.55
CA ILE A 50 -3.47 6.41 12.67
C ILE A 50 -4.83 6.55 13.36
N LEU A 51 -4.99 5.91 14.53
CA LEU A 51 -6.24 5.93 15.32
C LEU A 51 -6.22 7.02 16.39
N ARG A 52 -5.07 7.65 16.65
CA ARG A 52 -4.95 8.75 17.61
C ARG A 52 -5.44 10.03 16.93
N GLU A 53 -6.40 10.72 17.55
CA GLU A 53 -7.06 11.92 17.01
C GLU A 53 -6.18 13.19 17.03
N ASP A 54 -4.96 13.10 17.57
CA ASP A 54 -4.07 14.25 17.82
C ASP A 54 -3.33 14.79 16.59
N GLU A 55 -3.28 14.04 15.48
CA GLU A 55 -2.72 14.56 14.23
C GLU A 55 -3.85 15.08 13.36
N PRO A 56 -3.92 16.40 13.08
CA PRO A 56 -4.91 16.90 12.14
C PRO A 56 -4.69 16.17 10.83
N THR A 57 -5.69 15.38 10.43
CA THR A 57 -5.88 14.96 9.03
C THR A 57 -6.27 16.20 8.21
N GLY A 58 -5.43 17.24 8.28
CA GLY A 58 -5.51 18.42 7.48
C GLY A 58 -5.33 18.05 6.01
N PRO A 59 -5.75 18.91 5.09
CA PRO A 59 -5.84 18.61 3.66
C PRO A 59 -4.47 18.43 2.95
N ARG A 60 -3.37 18.23 3.67
CA ARG A 60 -2.02 18.07 3.09
C ARG A 60 -1.33 16.87 3.73
N GLY A 61 -1.39 15.72 3.05
CA GLY A 61 -0.50 14.59 3.33
C GLY A 61 0.98 14.97 3.18
N LYS A 62 1.89 14.03 3.46
CA LYS A 62 3.34 14.24 3.35
C LYS A 62 3.70 14.86 1.99
N LYS A 63 4.67 15.79 1.97
CA LYS A 63 5.05 16.48 0.73
C LYS A 63 5.70 15.49 -0.25
N THR A 64 5.61 15.78 -1.56
CA THR A 64 6.24 14.98 -2.61
C THR A 64 7.73 14.70 -2.34
N THR A 65 8.48 15.68 -1.83
CA THR A 65 9.89 15.49 -1.46
C THR A 65 10.07 14.42 -0.39
N ASP A 66 9.26 14.45 0.66
CA ASP A 66 9.33 13.47 1.77
C ASP A 66 8.93 12.07 1.28
N LEU A 67 7.90 11.99 0.44
CA LEU A 67 7.44 10.73 -0.17
C LEU A 67 8.54 10.11 -1.05
N ASN A 68 9.23 10.93 -1.84
CA ASN A 68 10.25 10.45 -2.78
C ASN A 68 11.58 10.10 -2.10
N GLN A 69 11.81 10.59 -0.87
CA GLN A 69 12.95 10.19 -0.03
C GLN A 69 12.71 8.89 0.74
N ASP A 70 11.45 8.48 0.93
CA ASP A 70 11.12 7.17 1.50
C ASP A 70 11.37 6.07 0.47
N THR A 71 12.59 5.52 0.50
CA THR A 71 13.01 4.45 -0.41
C THR A 71 12.15 3.19 -0.28
N THR A 72 11.59 2.92 0.90
CA THR A 72 10.70 1.77 1.11
C THR A 72 9.40 1.97 0.36
N LEU A 73 8.76 3.14 0.52
CA LEU A 73 7.55 3.50 -0.22
C LEU A 73 7.78 3.46 -1.73
N VAL A 74 8.85 4.13 -2.20
CA VAL A 74 9.14 4.25 -3.63
C VAL A 74 9.37 2.87 -4.27
N ASN A 75 10.13 2.00 -3.62
CA ASN A 75 10.38 0.65 -4.11
C ASN A 75 9.11 -0.20 -4.09
N LEU A 76 8.31 -0.12 -3.03
CA LEU A 76 7.05 -0.84 -2.91
C LEU A 76 6.08 -0.48 -4.06
N LEU A 77 5.86 0.82 -4.30
CA LEU A 77 4.96 1.28 -5.36
C LEU A 77 5.48 0.89 -6.75
N ARG A 78 6.78 1.04 -7.01
CA ARG A 78 7.38 0.69 -8.30
C ARG A 78 7.29 -0.80 -8.60
N ASN A 79 7.66 -1.64 -7.62
CA ASN A 79 7.57 -3.09 -7.76
C ASN A 79 6.13 -3.55 -7.98
N ALA A 80 5.16 -2.95 -7.27
CA ALA A 80 3.76 -3.29 -7.45
C ALA A 80 3.20 -2.87 -8.81
N VAL A 81 3.58 -1.70 -9.32
CA VAL A 81 3.24 -1.27 -10.69
C VAL A 81 3.87 -2.19 -11.71
N GLU A 82 5.15 -2.52 -11.56
CA GLU A 82 5.86 -3.40 -12.48
C GLU A 82 5.27 -4.81 -12.54
N TYR A 83 4.95 -5.39 -11.39
CA TYR A 83 4.32 -6.72 -11.31
C TYR A 83 2.91 -6.74 -11.92
N SER A 84 2.18 -5.62 -11.81
CA SER A 84 0.77 -5.54 -12.22
C SER A 84 0.57 -4.94 -13.61
N ALA A 85 1.64 -4.57 -14.31
CA ALA A 85 1.58 -3.94 -15.62
C ALA A 85 1.37 -4.97 -16.73
N GLY A 86 0.51 -4.65 -17.69
CA GLY A 86 0.44 -5.38 -18.95
C GLY A 86 1.57 -4.98 -19.91
N ASP A 87 1.52 -5.51 -21.13
CA ASP A 87 2.54 -5.26 -22.17
C ASP A 87 2.63 -3.78 -22.58
N ASP A 88 1.57 -3.00 -22.39
CA ASP A 88 1.52 -1.56 -22.64
C ASP A 88 2.15 -0.72 -21.51
N GLY A 89 2.62 -1.38 -20.44
CA GLY A 89 3.21 -0.80 -19.25
C GLY A 89 2.20 -0.18 -18.29
N TRP A 90 0.90 -0.25 -18.56
CA TRP A 90 -0.14 0.24 -17.66
C TRP A 90 -0.61 -0.86 -16.71
N ALA A 91 -0.72 -0.51 -15.43
CA ALA A 91 -1.20 -1.38 -14.37
C ALA A 91 -2.51 -0.84 -13.80
N TYR A 92 -3.51 -1.70 -13.63
CA TYR A 92 -4.77 -1.32 -12.97
C TYR A 92 -4.54 -1.08 -11.46
N LEU A 93 -5.00 0.05 -10.93
CA LEU A 93 -4.79 0.45 -9.53
C LEU A 93 -5.31 -0.59 -8.53
N GLY A 94 -6.39 -1.29 -8.86
CA GLY A 94 -6.90 -2.38 -8.03
C GLY A 94 -5.91 -3.53 -7.87
N LEU A 95 -5.25 -3.94 -8.96
CA LEU A 95 -4.23 -5.00 -8.93
C LEU A 95 -2.98 -4.55 -8.18
N ILE A 96 -2.56 -3.29 -8.37
CA ILE A 96 -1.46 -2.68 -7.61
C ILE A 96 -1.76 -2.76 -6.10
N GLY A 97 -2.98 -2.37 -5.70
CA GLY A 97 -3.41 -2.43 -4.30
C GLY A 97 -3.42 -3.85 -3.73
N GLN A 98 -3.90 -4.83 -4.50
CA GLN A 98 -3.86 -6.25 -4.10
C GLN A 98 -2.43 -6.76 -3.94
N HIS A 99 -1.53 -6.44 -4.88
CA HIS A 99 -0.13 -6.84 -4.79
C HIS A 99 0.55 -6.22 -3.56
N ILE A 100 0.32 -4.94 -3.29
CA ILE A 100 0.85 -4.27 -2.09
C ILE A 100 0.33 -4.95 -0.81
N ALA A 101 -0.98 -5.23 -0.73
CA ALA A 101 -1.56 -5.88 0.44
C ALA A 101 -0.95 -7.26 0.72
N ASN A 102 -0.56 -8.00 -0.33
CA ASN A 102 0.08 -9.31 -0.19
C ASN A 102 1.56 -9.23 0.22
N GLN A 103 2.27 -8.15 -0.15
CA GLN A 103 3.71 -8.00 0.10
C GLN A 103 4.03 -7.20 1.37
N ALA A 104 3.16 -6.29 1.76
CA ALA A 104 3.35 -5.37 2.89
C ALA A 104 2.05 -5.27 3.71
N PRO A 105 1.80 -6.20 4.65
CA PRO A 105 0.58 -6.23 5.46
C PRO A 105 0.34 -4.94 6.25
N GLU A 106 1.40 -4.19 6.57
CA GLU A 106 1.37 -2.93 7.32
C GLU A 106 1.10 -1.70 6.46
N PHE A 107 1.12 -1.84 5.13
CA PHE A 107 0.98 -0.70 4.25
C PHE A 107 -0.43 -0.11 4.34
N ASP A 108 -0.50 1.17 4.67
CA ASP A 108 -1.72 1.96 4.64
C ASP A 108 -1.40 3.37 4.13
N PRO A 109 -2.09 3.89 3.10
CA PRO A 109 -1.88 5.26 2.60
C PRO A 109 -2.03 6.33 3.69
N ARG A 110 -2.80 6.04 4.75
CA ARG A 110 -3.00 6.97 5.88
C ARG A 110 -1.73 7.18 6.69
N ASN A 111 -0.79 6.21 6.69
CA ASN A 111 0.54 6.39 7.28
C ASN A 111 1.34 7.53 6.60
N TYR A 112 0.90 7.94 5.41
CA TYR A 112 1.49 9.02 4.61
C TYR A 112 0.58 10.26 4.52
N GLY A 113 -0.57 10.25 5.19
CA GLY A 113 -1.55 11.34 5.17
C GLY A 113 -2.51 11.32 3.97
N TYR A 114 -2.69 10.17 3.31
CA TYR A 114 -3.60 10.02 2.17
C TYR A 114 -4.73 9.04 2.48
N LYS A 115 -5.96 9.37 2.08
CA LYS A 115 -7.14 8.51 2.32
C LYS A 115 -7.22 7.32 1.37
N LYS A 116 -6.69 7.47 0.15
CA LYS A 116 -6.75 6.45 -0.91
C LYS A 116 -5.36 6.24 -1.50
N LEU A 117 -5.09 5.01 -1.93
CA LEU A 117 -3.86 4.65 -2.63
C LEU A 117 -3.64 5.52 -3.88
N GLY A 118 -4.69 5.76 -4.67
CA GLY A 118 -4.59 6.60 -5.86
C GLY A 118 -4.14 8.04 -5.56
N ASP A 119 -4.56 8.60 -4.41
CA ASP A 119 -4.17 9.95 -4.01
C ASP A 119 -2.69 10.00 -3.61
N LEU A 120 -2.22 8.98 -2.88
CA LEU A 120 -0.81 8.81 -2.56
C LEU A 120 0.05 8.65 -3.81
N VAL A 121 -0.36 7.78 -4.75
CA VAL A 121 0.36 7.55 -6.01
C VAL A 121 0.50 8.86 -6.79
N ARG A 122 -0.59 9.63 -6.95
CA ARG A 122 -0.55 10.94 -7.63
C ARG A 122 0.39 11.92 -6.93
N ALA A 123 0.39 11.94 -5.59
CA ALA A 123 1.21 12.86 -4.82
C ALA A 123 2.73 12.61 -4.93
N THR A 124 3.16 11.37 -5.19
CA THR A 124 4.58 11.07 -5.45
C THR A 124 5.10 11.71 -6.74
N GLN A 125 4.20 11.96 -7.71
CA GLN A 125 4.51 12.43 -9.06
C GLN A 125 5.47 11.53 -9.86
N LEU A 126 5.78 10.32 -9.37
CA LEU A 126 6.68 9.36 -10.02
C LEU A 126 6.01 8.57 -11.15
N PHE A 127 4.68 8.61 -11.23
CA PHE A 127 3.88 7.79 -12.12
C PHE A 127 2.99 8.65 -13.03
N ASP A 128 2.76 8.16 -14.24
CA ASP A 128 1.63 8.59 -15.07
C ASP A 128 0.37 7.92 -14.52
N VAL A 129 -0.73 8.67 -14.40
CA VAL A 129 -2.02 8.17 -13.89
C VAL A 129 -3.10 8.53 -14.91
N ASP A 130 -3.88 7.53 -15.31
CA ASP A 130 -4.94 7.63 -16.31
C ASP A 130 -6.27 7.13 -15.74
N GLU A 131 -7.32 7.92 -15.91
CA GLU A 131 -8.67 7.61 -15.43
C GLU A 131 -9.56 7.26 -16.61
N ARG A 132 -9.86 5.97 -16.76
CA ARG A 132 -10.66 5.44 -17.86
C ARG A 132 -12.09 5.20 -17.38
N ARG A 133 -13.04 5.84 -18.03
CA ARG A 133 -14.47 5.50 -17.90
C ARG A 133 -14.81 4.47 -18.96
N SER A 134 -15.46 3.39 -18.56
CA SER A 134 -16.03 2.42 -19.50
C SER A 134 -17.52 2.71 -19.69
N ALA A 135 -18.04 2.51 -20.90
CA ALA A 135 -19.48 2.57 -21.16
C ALA A 135 -20.23 1.44 -20.43
N ASP A 136 -19.56 0.30 -20.23
CA ASP A 136 -20.14 -0.92 -19.62
C ASP A 136 -20.02 -0.99 -18.10
N SER A 137 -19.29 -0.06 -17.46
CA SER A 137 -19.12 -0.08 -16.01
C SER A 137 -19.28 1.31 -15.40
N PRO A 138 -20.16 1.48 -14.39
CA PRO A 138 -20.47 2.79 -13.82
C PRO A 138 -19.31 3.42 -13.01
N GLY A 139 -18.16 2.76 -12.92
CA GLY A 139 -16.98 3.19 -12.17
C GLY A 139 -15.87 3.79 -13.05
N ILE A 140 -15.04 4.62 -12.42
CA ILE A 140 -13.78 5.08 -13.00
C ILE A 140 -12.70 4.04 -12.71
N SER A 141 -12.09 3.49 -13.76
CA SER A 141 -10.94 2.61 -13.65
C SER A 141 -9.66 3.44 -13.72
N VAL A 142 -8.84 3.37 -12.66
CA VAL A 142 -7.57 4.09 -12.59
C VAL A 142 -6.44 3.17 -13.03
N TYR A 143 -5.62 3.64 -13.95
CA TYR A 143 -4.41 2.96 -14.43
C TYR A 143 -3.17 3.78 -14.09
N VAL A 144 -2.07 3.11 -13.80
CA VAL A 144 -0.81 3.72 -13.35
C VAL A 144 0.36 3.13 -14.15
N ARG A 145 1.32 3.97 -14.54
CA ARG A 145 2.55 3.55 -15.22
C ARG A 145 3.77 4.31 -14.69
N ASP A 146 4.90 3.63 -14.53
CA ASP A 146 6.17 4.28 -14.11
C ASP A 146 6.69 5.22 -15.21
N LYS A 147 6.92 6.49 -14.87
CA LYS A 147 7.45 7.50 -15.81
C LYS A 147 8.84 7.15 -16.35
N ARG A 148 9.64 6.39 -15.59
CA ARG A 148 10.98 5.98 -16.03
C ARG A 148 10.93 5.08 -17.27
N LYS A 149 9.93 4.20 -17.36
CA LYS A 149 9.78 3.27 -18.51
C LYS A 149 9.35 3.97 -19.80
N LYS A 150 8.73 5.16 -19.69
CA LYS A 150 8.41 6.01 -20.85
C LYS A 150 9.67 6.59 -21.50
N GLN A 151 10.68 6.95 -20.69
CA GLN A 151 11.92 7.55 -21.19
C GLN A 151 12.84 6.53 -21.87
N SER A 152 12.78 5.25 -21.50
CA SER A 152 13.58 4.18 -22.10
C SER A 152 13.08 3.72 -23.48
N THR A 153 11.86 4.07 -23.89
CA THR A 153 11.27 3.64 -25.18
C THR A 153 11.50 4.65 -26.32
N THR A 154 11.88 5.90 -26.01
CA THR A 154 12.12 6.96 -27.02
C THR A 154 13.59 7.07 -27.46
N ALA A 155 14.48 6.23 -26.94
CA ALA A 155 15.89 6.21 -27.30
C ALA A 155 16.21 5.06 -28.27
N VAL A 156 15.69 5.12 -29.51
CA VAL A 156 16.19 4.36 -30.67
C VAL A 156 16.06 5.23 -31.92
#